data_AF-X1QET3-F1
#
_entry.id   AF-X1QET3-F1
#
_cell.length_a   1.000
_cell.length_b   1.000
_cell.length_c   1.000
_cell.angle_alpha   90.00
_cell.angle_beta   90.00
_cell.angle_gamma   90.00
#
_symmetry.space_group_name_H-M   'P 1'
#
loop_
_entity.id
_entity.type
_entity.pdbx_description
1 polymer ?
#
loop_
_entity_poly.entity_id
_entity_poly.type
_entity_poly.pdbx_seq_one_letter_code
_entity_poly.pdbx_strand_id
1 'polypeptide(L)' 'YPDNVKKEKVLKAIPFGEKSIAIEKGGLVAKGIMIKELGDTSDKIIVCNAAVTVSITT' A
#
# COMPACT_ATOMS: atom_id res chain seq x y z
N TYR A 1 -2.74 -2.11 8.71
CA TYR A 1 -3.72 -1.05 8.94
C TYR A 1 -4.46 -0.74 7.63
N PRO A 2 -5.29 -1.68 7.13
CA PRO A 2 -5.91 -1.56 5.81
C PRO A 2 -6.85 -0.35 5.69
N ASP A 3 -7.59 -0.05 6.77
CA ASP A 3 -8.59 1.02 6.80
C ASP A 3 -8.01 2.43 6.64
N ASN A 4 -6.70 2.58 6.91
CA ASN A 4 -6.01 3.86 6.82
C ASN A 4 -5.48 4.15 5.41
N VAL A 5 -5.66 3.23 4.46
CA VAL A 5 -5.14 3.37 3.09
C VAL A 5 -6.00 4.36 2.30
N LYS A 6 -5.36 5.42 1.80
CA LYS A 6 -5.99 6.40 0.89
C LYS A 6 -6.09 5.82 -0.52
N LYS A 7 -7.16 5.05 -0.80
CA LYS A 7 -7.39 4.31 -2.07
C LYS A 7 -7.10 5.13 -3.32
N GLU A 8 -7.65 6.34 -3.42
CA GLU A 8 -7.44 7.22 -4.57
C GLU A 8 -5.97 7.58 -4.82
N LYS A 9 -5.18 7.76 -3.75
CA LYS A 9 -3.75 8.07 -3.86
C LYS A 9 -2.98 6.86 -4.41
N VAL A 10 -3.38 5.65 -4.03
CA VAL A 10 -2.77 4.41 -4.56
C VAL A 10 -3.11 4.22 -6.03
N LEU A 11 -4.38 4.40 -6.41
CA LEU A 11 -4.83 4.25 -7.80
C LEU A 11 -4.18 5.24 -8.78
N LYS A 12 -3.74 6.41 -8.30
CA LYS A 12 -2.98 7.39 -9.10
C LYS A 12 -1.60 6.88 -9.55
N ALA A 13 -1.06 5.82 -8.92
CA ALA A 13 0.20 5.22 -9.36
C ALA A 13 0.07 4.46 -10.69
N ILE A 14 -1.14 3.98 -11.03
CA ILE A 14 -1.42 3.39 -12.34
C ILE A 14 -1.73 4.56 -13.30
N PRO A 15 -1.10 4.68 -14.48
CA PRO A 15 -1.23 5.87 -15.32
C PRO A 15 -2.60 6.00 -16.02
N PHE A 16 -3.20 4.91 -16.49
CA PHE A 16 -4.44 4.95 -17.29
C PHE A 16 -5.27 3.66 -17.13
N GLY A 17 -6.42 3.61 -17.82
CA GLY A 17 -7.38 2.50 -17.78
C GLY A 17 -8.47 2.68 -16.73
N GLU A 18 -9.46 1.79 -16.75
CA GLU A 18 -10.44 1.64 -15.67
C GLU A 18 -9.79 0.88 -14.51
N LYS A 19 -9.82 1.48 -13.32
CA LYS A 19 -9.04 0.99 -12.18
C LYS A 19 -9.96 0.73 -10.99
N SER A 20 -9.74 -0.39 -10.33
CA SER A 20 -10.33 -0.72 -9.04
C SER A 20 -9.25 -1.26 -8.11
N ILE A 21 -9.52 -1.26 -6.80
CA ILE A 21 -8.61 -1.80 -5.79
C ILE A 21 -9.39 -2.47 -4.68
N ALA A 22 -9.00 -3.71 -4.35
CA ALA A 22 -9.35 -4.39 -3.13
C ALA A 22 -8.19 -4.25 -2.13
N ILE A 23 -8.51 -4.08 -0.85
CA ILE A 23 -7.50 -3.94 0.20
C ILE A 23 -7.86 -4.94 1.29
N GLU A 24 -6.93 -5.85 1.56
CA GLU A 24 -7.10 -6.92 2.53
C GLU A 24 -6.09 -6.79 3.68
N LYS A 25 -6.43 -7.38 4.83
CA LYS A 25 -5.48 -7.51 5.94
C LYS A 25 -4.42 -8.55 5.59
N GLY A 26 -3.16 -8.16 5.62
CA GLY A 26 -2.03 -9.04 5.33
C GLY A 26 -0.71 -8.28 5.36
N GLY A 27 0.28 -8.77 4.58
CA GLY A 27 1.62 -8.19 4.53
C GLY A 27 2.42 -8.47 5.80
N LEU A 28 3.23 -7.49 6.22
CA LEU A 28 4.09 -7.61 7.41
C LEU A 28 4.15 -6.29 8.18
N VAL A 29 4.16 -6.40 9.52
CA VAL A 29 4.58 -5.32 10.40
C VAL A 29 5.80 -5.81 11.16
N ALA A 30 6.95 -5.21 10.89
CA ALA A 30 8.19 -5.50 11.60
C ALA A 30 8.46 -4.41 12.64
N LYS A 31 8.98 -4.81 13.80
CA LYS A 31 9.47 -3.88 14.82
C LYS A 31 10.91 -3.49 14.48
N GLY A 32 11.20 -2.20 14.48
CA GLY A 32 12.53 -1.62 14.25
C GLY A 32 12.91 -0.63 15.35
N ILE A 33 14.08 -0.01 15.18
CA ILE A 33 14.49 1.15 15.99
C ILE A 33 13.99 2.40 15.27
N MET A 34 13.27 3.28 15.97
CA MET A 34 12.86 4.57 15.43
C MET A 34 14.04 5.55 15.43
N ILE A 35 14.38 6.09 14.26
CA ILE A 35 15.41 7.12 14.10
C ILE A 35 14.77 8.37 13.50
N LYS A 36 14.44 9.33 14.36
CA LYS A 36 13.67 10.53 13.99
C LYS A 36 14.40 11.38 12.93
N GLU A 37 15.72 11.42 12.98
CA GLU A 37 16.60 12.15 12.06
C GLU A 37 16.51 11.62 10.62
N LEU A 38 16.08 10.36 10.44
CA LEU A 38 15.84 9.74 9.13
C LEU A 38 14.38 9.89 8.65
N GLY A 39 13.54 10.59 9.42
CA GLY A 39 12.13 10.82 9.08
C GLY A 39 11.19 9.72 9.57
N ASP A 40 11.66 8.79 10.41
CA ASP A 40 10.79 7.78 11.01
C ASP A 40 9.71 8.43 11.87
N THR A 41 8.50 7.89 11.77
CA THR A 41 7.33 8.36 12.54
C THR A 41 6.90 7.37 13.62
N SER A 42 7.46 6.16 13.62
CA SER A 42 7.19 5.11 14.61
C SER A 42 8.30 4.06 14.62
N ASP A 43 8.23 3.11 15.55
CA ASP A 43 9.10 1.92 15.61
C ASP A 43 8.61 0.76 14.71
N LYS A 44 7.68 1.02 13.80
CA LYS A 44 7.05 0.02 12.93
C LYS A 44 7.44 0.25 11.47
N ILE A 45 7.93 -0.81 10.84
CA ILE A 45 8.06 -0.90 9.38
C ILE A 45 6.83 -1.65 8.85
N ILE A 46 6.05 -0.99 8.01
CA ILE A 46 4.83 -1.56 7.42
C ILE A 46 5.13 -1.93 5.97
N VAL A 47 5.01 -3.21 5.64
CA VAL A 47 5.23 -3.75 4.29
C VAL A 47 3.92 -4.26 3.71
N CYS A 48 3.58 -3.80 2.51
CA CYS A 48 2.38 -4.17 1.77
C CYS A 48 2.75 -4.90 0.48
N ASN A 49 1.95 -5.91 0.11
CA ASN A 49 2.05 -6.57 -1.19
C ASN A 49 0.96 -6.03 -2.11
N ALA A 50 1.27 -5.84 -3.39
CA ALA A 50 0.31 -5.42 -4.41
C ALA A 50 0.40 -6.39 -5.60
N ALA A 51 -0.77 -6.83 -6.07
CA ALA A 51 -0.92 -7.55 -7.32
C ALA A 51 -1.71 -6.65 -8.28
N VAL A 52 -1.15 -6.36 -9.44
CA VAL A 52 -1.80 -5.56 -10.49
C VAL A 52 -2.17 -6.51 -11.62
N THR A 53 -3.46 -6.66 -11.86
CA THR A 53 -3.98 -7.56 -12.89
C THR A 53 -4.65 -6.74 -13.98
N VAL A 54 -4.31 -7.05 -15.23
CA VAL A 54 -4.99 -6.50 -16.41
C VAL A 54 -5.91 -7.57 -16.97
N SER A 55 -7.14 -7.20 -17.28
CA SER A 55 -8.16 -8.09 -17.84
C SER A 55 -8.70 -7.50 -19.15
N ILE A 56 -9.10 -8.38 -20.07
CA ILE A 56 -9.72 -8.02 -21.35
C ILE A 56 -11.07 -8.73 -21.39
N THR A 57 -12.13 -8.00 -21.69
CA THR A 57 -13.46 -8.59 -21.94
C THR A 57 -13.51 -9.03 -23.41
N THR A 58 -13.84 -10.30 -23.65
CA THR A 58 -14.08 -10.85 -24.99
C THR A 58 -15.55 -10.74 -25.33
#